data_AF-A0A435CU84-F1
#
_entry.id   AF-A0A435CU84-F1
#
_cell.length_a   1.000
_cell.length_b   1.000
_cell.length_c   1.000
_cell.angle_alpha   90.00
_cell.angle_beta   90.00
_cell.angle_gamma   90.00
#
_symmetry.space_group_name_H-M   'P 1'
#
loop_
_entity.id
_entity.type
_entity.pdbx_description
1 polymer ?
#
loop_
_entity_poly.entity_id
_entity_poly.type
_entity_poly.pdbx_seq_one_letter_code
_entity_poly.pdbx_strand_id
1 'polypeptide(L)'
;IEALDMAKLGNFDGSQEDPRFTSEGTIDGTIYAVPKNWGTTGIAINTKKLTKPMTSWKEFWDTAMAEGDGRTMVHDYQLTTIGNALKYYGYSFNSLKQDELAKAEELLLKVKPHLFAVSSDYQPSMRAGDAWMTMCWTNDGAQLHRDIPE
;
A
#
# COMPACT_ATOMS: atom_id res chain seq x y z
N ILE A 1 1.76 -1.67 -25.49
CA ILE A 1 2.88 -2.44 -24.92
C ILE A 1 3.39 -3.36 -26.01
N GLU A 2 4.68 -3.63 -26.10
CA GLU A 2 5.27 -4.48 -27.16
C GLU A 2 5.68 -5.83 -26.59
N ALA A 3 5.58 -6.88 -27.41
CA ALA A 3 5.99 -8.22 -26.99
C ALA A 3 7.49 -8.24 -26.67
N LEU A 4 7.86 -8.95 -25.62
CA LEU A 4 9.26 -9.10 -25.24
C LEU A 4 9.95 -10.11 -26.14
N ASP A 5 11.10 -9.70 -26.67
CA ASP A 5 12.05 -10.60 -27.31
C ASP A 5 12.82 -11.38 -26.24
N MET A 6 12.26 -12.53 -25.84
CA MET A 6 12.80 -13.33 -24.74
C MET A 6 14.23 -13.83 -25.00
N ALA A 7 14.68 -13.89 -26.26
CA ALA A 7 16.06 -14.24 -26.58
C ALA A 7 17.07 -13.18 -26.07
N LYS A 8 16.63 -11.95 -25.85
CA LYS A 8 17.45 -10.88 -25.25
C LYS A 8 17.46 -10.89 -23.72
N LEU A 9 16.60 -11.71 -23.10
CA LEU A 9 16.48 -11.88 -21.65
C LEU A 9 17.04 -13.23 -21.22
N GLY A 10 18.28 -13.55 -21.63
CA GLY A 10 18.88 -14.89 -21.46
C GLY A 10 19.06 -15.37 -20.00
N ASN A 11 18.88 -14.49 -19.01
CA ASN A 11 18.91 -14.85 -17.59
C ASN A 11 17.51 -15.13 -17.00
N PHE A 12 16.44 -14.83 -17.73
CA PHE A 12 15.09 -15.07 -17.27
C PHE A 12 14.68 -16.50 -17.60
N ASP A 13 14.32 -17.27 -16.57
CA ASP A 13 13.73 -18.59 -16.70
C ASP A 13 12.39 -18.62 -15.96
N GLY A 14 11.30 -18.52 -16.72
CA GLY A 14 9.94 -18.52 -16.18
C GLY A 14 9.57 -19.81 -15.43
N SER A 15 10.32 -20.91 -15.59
CA SER A 15 10.11 -22.14 -14.81
C SER A 15 10.61 -22.04 -13.37
N GLN A 16 11.49 -21.08 -13.09
CA GLN A 16 12.02 -20.80 -11.74
C GLN A 16 11.22 -19.72 -11.00
N GLU A 17 10.23 -19.14 -11.67
CA GLU A 17 9.38 -18.08 -11.12
C GLU A 17 8.06 -18.65 -10.59
N ASP A 18 7.51 -18.01 -9.56
CA ASP A 18 6.15 -18.31 -9.11
C ASP A 18 5.14 -17.80 -10.16
N PRO A 19 4.20 -18.64 -10.65
CA PRO A 19 3.18 -18.24 -11.61
C PRO A 19 2.37 -17.00 -11.20
N ARG A 20 2.22 -16.76 -9.89
CA ARG A 20 1.53 -15.57 -9.34
C ARG A 20 2.19 -14.23 -9.67
N PHE A 21 3.44 -14.23 -10.15
CA PHE A 21 4.15 -12.99 -10.51
C PHE A 21 4.47 -12.91 -12.02
N THR A 22 4.21 -13.97 -12.78
CA THR A 22 4.47 -14.02 -14.22
C THR A 22 3.18 -14.03 -15.04
N SER A 23 2.05 -14.47 -14.47
CA SER A 23 0.79 -14.62 -15.20
C SER A 23 0.25 -13.29 -15.73
N GLU A 24 0.38 -12.22 -14.96
CA GLU A 24 -0.11 -10.87 -15.26
C GLU A 24 0.67 -10.20 -16.39
N GLY A 25 1.91 -10.67 -16.65
CA GLY A 25 2.74 -10.19 -17.75
C GLY A 25 2.49 -10.88 -19.09
N THR A 26 1.60 -11.87 -19.12
CA THR A 26 1.32 -12.70 -20.30
C THR A 26 -0.13 -12.51 -20.77
N ILE A 27 -0.31 -12.19 -22.05
CA ILE A 27 -1.64 -12.05 -22.67
C ILE A 27 -1.71 -13.00 -23.85
N ASP A 28 -2.68 -13.93 -23.83
CA ASP A 28 -2.89 -14.94 -24.87
C ASP A 28 -1.61 -15.72 -25.26
N GLY A 29 -0.80 -16.06 -24.26
CA GLY A 29 0.47 -16.77 -24.43
C GLY A 29 1.65 -15.92 -24.91
N THR A 30 1.43 -14.62 -25.19
CA THR A 30 2.49 -13.67 -25.53
C THR A 30 2.98 -12.96 -24.28
N ILE A 31 4.31 -12.96 -24.06
CA ILE A 31 4.93 -12.32 -22.90
C ILE A 31 5.21 -10.84 -23.21
N TYR A 32 4.69 -9.95 -22.38
CA TYR A 32 4.88 -8.50 -22.49
C TYR A 32 5.62 -7.88 -21.30
N ALA A 33 5.68 -8.59 -20.17
CA ALA A 33 6.41 -8.17 -18.99
C ALA A 33 6.99 -9.39 -18.26
N VAL A 34 8.14 -9.20 -17.62
CA VAL A 34 8.73 -10.15 -16.67
C VAL A 34 8.84 -9.49 -15.29
N PRO A 35 8.63 -10.23 -14.19
CA PRO A 35 8.74 -9.67 -12.85
C PRO A 35 10.18 -9.24 -12.58
N LYS A 36 10.33 -8.08 -11.93
CA LYS A 36 11.61 -7.58 -11.42
C LYS A 36 11.60 -7.53 -9.90
N ASN A 37 10.62 -6.85 -9.35
CA ASN A 37 10.42 -6.73 -7.91
C ASN A 37 8.92 -6.82 -7.61
N TRP A 38 8.59 -7.36 -6.45
CA TRP A 38 7.23 -7.44 -5.93
C TRP A 38 7.24 -7.11 -4.44
N GLY A 39 6.06 -6.81 -3.91
CA GLY A 39 5.86 -6.54 -2.50
C GLY A 39 4.39 -6.34 -2.22
N THR A 40 4.07 -6.05 -0.97
CA THR A 40 2.71 -5.63 -0.59
C THR A 40 2.75 -4.23 0.03
N THR A 41 1.59 -3.61 0.14
CA THR A 41 1.42 -2.44 1.00
C THR A 41 0.69 -2.89 2.26
N GLY A 42 1.27 -2.59 3.41
CA GLY A 42 0.70 -2.86 4.72
C GLY A 42 0.61 -1.58 5.55
N ILE A 43 0.51 -1.78 6.86
CA ILE A 43 0.44 -0.72 7.85
C ILE A 43 1.74 -0.74 8.66
N ALA A 44 2.39 0.41 8.80
CA ALA A 44 3.44 0.61 9.79
C ALA A 44 2.90 1.51 10.92
N ILE A 45 3.15 1.15 12.17
CA ILE A 45 2.74 1.89 13.36
C ILE A 45 3.90 2.05 14.33
N ASN A 46 3.90 3.14 15.08
CA ASN A 46 4.75 3.32 16.26
C ASN A 46 4.01 2.78 17.48
N THR A 47 4.40 1.60 17.96
CA THR A 47 3.73 0.88 19.06
C THR A 47 3.89 1.54 20.43
N LYS A 48 4.84 2.47 20.60
CA LYS A 48 4.94 3.31 21.81
C LYS A 48 3.85 4.38 21.87
N LYS A 49 3.25 4.73 20.72
CA LYS A 49 2.17 5.74 20.62
C LYS A 49 0.81 5.10 20.42
N LEU A 50 0.74 4.05 19.61
CA LEU A 50 -0.48 3.32 19.27
C LEU A 50 -0.35 1.87 19.74
N THR A 51 -0.93 1.55 20.89
CA THR A 51 -0.76 0.24 21.54
C THR A 51 -1.72 -0.82 21.04
N LYS A 52 -2.84 -0.43 20.42
CA LYS A 52 -3.79 -1.37 19.83
C LYS A 52 -3.19 -1.97 18.56
N PRO A 53 -3.08 -3.31 18.45
CA PRO A 53 -2.68 -3.94 17.20
C PRO A 53 -3.63 -3.56 16.07
N MET A 54 -3.06 -3.28 14.89
CA MET A 54 -3.83 -2.88 13.73
C MET A 54 -3.83 -4.01 12.71
N THR A 55 -5.00 -4.61 12.50
CA THR A 55 -5.14 -5.84 11.69
C THR A 55 -6.01 -5.64 10.46
N SER A 56 -6.61 -4.47 10.28
CA SER A 56 -7.45 -4.14 9.14
C SER A 56 -7.34 -2.68 8.72
N TRP A 57 -7.67 -2.41 7.45
CA TRP A 57 -7.81 -1.04 6.96
C TRP A 57 -8.96 -0.29 7.65
N LYS A 58 -9.97 -1.00 8.15
CA LYS A 58 -11.01 -0.38 8.96
C LYS A 58 -10.43 0.28 10.21
N GLU A 59 -9.61 -0.48 10.93
CA GLU A 59 -8.92 0.01 12.12
C GLU A 59 -7.94 1.14 11.77
N PHE A 60 -7.25 1.06 10.63
CA PHE A 60 -6.37 2.13 10.15
C PHE A 60 -7.12 3.47 10.03
N TRP A 61 -8.21 3.49 9.27
CA TRP A 61 -8.94 4.74 9.05
C TRP A 61 -9.66 5.24 10.31
N ASP A 62 -10.20 4.34 11.14
CA ASP A 62 -10.80 4.72 12.42
C ASP A 62 -9.75 5.33 13.36
N THR A 63 -8.57 4.73 13.46
CA THR A 63 -7.45 5.24 14.28
C THR A 63 -6.94 6.58 13.74
N ALA A 64 -6.87 6.74 12.42
CA ALA A 64 -6.43 7.99 11.80
C ALA A 64 -7.30 9.19 12.19
N MET A 65 -8.60 8.98 12.42
CA MET A 65 -9.55 10.02 12.85
C MET A 65 -9.69 10.12 14.38
N ALA A 66 -8.86 9.39 15.14
CA ALA A 66 -8.93 9.31 16.59
C ALA A 66 -7.53 9.43 17.20
N GLU A 67 -6.93 8.33 17.67
CA GLU A 67 -5.62 8.36 18.34
C GLU A 67 -4.47 8.81 17.42
N GLY A 68 -4.64 8.64 16.10
CA GLY A 68 -3.71 9.06 15.06
C GLY A 68 -3.99 10.44 14.45
N ASP A 69 -4.88 11.24 15.04
CA ASP A 69 -5.27 12.56 14.54
C ASP A 69 -4.06 13.52 14.46
N GLY A 70 -3.83 14.10 13.28
CA GLY A 70 -2.67 14.93 12.96
C GLY A 70 -1.34 14.18 12.92
N ARG A 71 -1.36 12.84 13.02
CA ARG A 71 -0.19 11.94 13.12
C ARG A 71 -0.21 10.82 12.09
N THR A 72 -1.19 10.82 11.18
CA THR A 72 -1.33 9.78 10.15
C THR A 72 -0.81 10.26 8.81
N MET A 73 -0.03 9.41 8.14
CA MET A 73 0.33 9.60 6.73
C MET A 73 -0.38 8.60 5.84
N VAL A 74 -0.71 9.02 4.62
CA VAL A 74 -1.22 8.14 3.57
C VAL A 74 -0.37 8.30 2.31
N HIS A 75 -0.29 7.24 1.50
CA HIS A 75 0.47 7.27 0.26
C HIS A 75 -0.06 8.35 -0.69
N ASP A 76 0.88 9.07 -1.32
CA ASP A 76 0.61 9.83 -2.54
C ASP A 76 0.61 8.87 -3.74
N TYR A 77 -0.32 7.93 -3.71
CA TYR A 77 -0.51 6.92 -4.75
C TYR A 77 -1.97 6.47 -4.76
N GLN A 78 -2.73 6.90 -5.78
CA GLN A 78 -4.18 6.76 -5.75
C GLN A 78 -4.66 5.32 -5.63
N LEU A 79 -3.96 4.35 -6.25
CA LEU A 79 -4.38 2.95 -6.26
C LEU A 79 -4.38 2.37 -4.84
N THR A 80 -3.32 2.60 -4.07
CA THR A 80 -3.25 2.17 -2.67
C THR A 80 -4.27 2.91 -1.81
N THR A 81 -4.32 4.23 -1.90
CA THR A 81 -5.12 5.05 -0.97
C THR A 81 -6.62 4.82 -1.19
N ILE A 82 -7.09 4.84 -2.45
CA ILE A 82 -8.49 4.56 -2.80
C ILE A 82 -8.81 3.09 -2.55
N GLY A 83 -7.95 2.16 -2.96
CA GLY A 83 -8.17 0.73 -2.75
C GLY A 83 -8.29 0.35 -1.26
N ASN A 84 -7.49 0.98 -0.39
CA ASN A 84 -7.58 0.80 1.05
C ASN A 84 -8.83 1.45 1.66
N ALA A 85 -9.29 2.58 1.11
CA ALA A 85 -10.58 3.18 1.50
C ALA A 85 -11.76 2.29 1.07
N LEU A 86 -11.70 1.63 -0.08
CA LEU A 86 -12.69 0.60 -0.47
C LEU A 86 -12.68 -0.59 0.51
N LYS A 87 -11.49 -1.03 0.92
CA LYS A 87 -11.33 -2.11 1.90
C LYS A 87 -11.89 -1.76 3.28
N TYR A 88 -11.95 -0.50 3.68
CA TYR A 88 -12.65 -0.04 4.90
C TYR A 88 -14.10 -0.54 4.95
N TYR A 89 -14.80 -0.46 3.83
CA TYR A 89 -16.20 -0.85 3.68
C TYR A 89 -16.38 -2.33 3.32
N GLY A 90 -15.29 -3.11 3.24
CA GLY A 90 -15.31 -4.52 2.82
C GLY A 90 -15.43 -4.72 1.31
N TYR A 91 -15.30 -3.68 0.50
CA TYR A 91 -15.37 -3.78 -0.96
C TYR A 91 -14.12 -4.40 -1.58
N SER A 92 -14.18 -4.64 -2.89
CA SER A 92 -12.99 -5.02 -3.67
C SER A 92 -11.98 -3.87 -3.67
N PHE A 93 -10.69 -4.20 -3.55
CA PHE A 93 -9.63 -3.21 -3.71
C PHE A 93 -9.64 -2.61 -5.13
N ASN A 94 -10.08 -3.41 -6.11
CA ASN A 94 -10.17 -3.05 -7.52
C ASN A 94 -11.60 -2.70 -7.95
N SER A 95 -12.44 -2.19 -7.04
CA SER A 95 -13.82 -1.85 -7.43
C SER A 95 -13.85 -0.70 -8.44
N LEU A 96 -14.75 -0.82 -9.41
CA LEU A 96 -15.07 0.22 -10.40
C LEU A 96 -16.52 0.71 -10.27
N LYS A 97 -17.27 0.20 -9.27
CA LYS A 97 -18.67 0.60 -9.07
C LYS A 97 -18.72 2.00 -8.49
N GLN A 98 -19.54 2.86 -9.09
CA GLN A 98 -19.57 4.28 -8.79
C GLN A 98 -20.07 4.58 -7.36
N ASP A 99 -21.00 3.77 -6.84
CA ASP A 99 -21.50 3.87 -5.47
C ASP A 99 -20.45 3.48 -4.43
N GLU A 100 -19.69 2.41 -4.67
CA GLU A 100 -18.57 2.00 -3.81
C GLU A 100 -17.44 3.05 -3.82
N LEU A 101 -17.12 3.61 -4.99
CA LEU A 101 -16.13 4.67 -5.13
C LEU A 101 -16.57 5.98 -4.45
N ALA A 102 -17.84 6.36 -4.55
CA ALA A 102 -18.38 7.52 -3.84
C ALA A 102 -18.24 7.37 -2.32
N LYS A 103 -18.45 6.16 -1.78
CA LYS A 103 -18.22 5.87 -0.35
C LYS A 103 -16.75 6.00 0.04
N ALA A 104 -15.83 5.50 -0.80
CA ALA A 104 -14.40 5.69 -0.58
C ALA A 104 -14.01 7.18 -0.59
N GLU A 105 -14.54 7.97 -1.53
CA GLU A 105 -14.34 9.42 -1.59
C GLU A 105 -14.84 10.12 -0.30
N GLU A 106 -16.06 9.82 0.16
CA GLU A 106 -16.62 10.36 1.41
C GLU A 106 -15.67 10.09 2.60
N LEU A 107 -15.14 8.87 2.72
CA LEU A 107 -14.18 8.51 3.77
C LEU A 107 -12.87 9.31 3.65
N LEU A 108 -12.31 9.40 2.43
CA LEU A 108 -11.05 10.10 2.18
C LEU A 108 -11.17 11.61 2.45
N LEU A 109 -12.31 12.22 2.11
CA LEU A 109 -12.59 13.62 2.45
C LEU A 109 -12.75 13.80 3.97
N LYS A 110 -13.40 12.84 4.64
CA LYS A 110 -13.58 12.86 6.10
C LYS A 110 -12.26 12.73 6.85
N VAL A 111 -11.35 11.86 6.41
CA VAL A 111 -10.05 11.67 7.08
C VAL A 111 -9.05 12.76 6.77
N LYS A 112 -9.14 13.42 5.60
CA LYS A 112 -8.22 14.49 5.16
C LYS A 112 -7.79 15.49 6.26
N PRO A 113 -8.69 16.10 7.05
CA PRO A 113 -8.27 17.06 8.09
C PRO A 113 -7.45 16.44 9.24
N HIS A 114 -7.47 15.12 9.38
CA HIS A 114 -6.73 14.38 10.42
C HIS A 114 -5.36 13.87 9.95
N LEU A 115 -5.02 14.08 8.68
CA LEU A 115 -3.74 13.62 8.14
C LEU A 115 -2.62 14.60 8.48
N PHE A 116 -1.48 14.05 8.91
CA PHE A 116 -0.22 14.79 8.97
C PHE A 116 0.25 15.19 7.57
N ALA A 117 0.22 14.24 6.63
CA ALA A 117 0.65 14.46 5.25
C ALA A 117 0.12 13.38 4.29
N VAL A 118 0.07 13.73 3.01
CA VAL A 118 -0.08 12.80 1.88
C VAL A 118 1.28 12.75 1.19
N SER A 119 1.98 11.63 1.31
CA SER A 119 3.32 11.45 0.75
C SER A 119 3.66 9.96 0.69
N SER A 120 4.46 9.58 -0.31
CA SER A 120 5.06 8.25 -0.39
C SER A 120 6.42 8.17 0.30
N ASP A 121 6.96 9.29 0.79
CA ASP A 121 8.18 9.37 1.62
C ASP A 121 7.82 9.56 3.10
N TYR A 122 7.31 8.50 3.72
CA TYR A 122 6.87 8.48 5.13
C TYR A 122 8.01 8.19 6.13
N GLN A 123 9.14 7.67 5.64
CA GLN A 123 10.24 7.19 6.47
C GLN A 123 10.88 8.27 7.37
N PRO A 124 11.10 9.52 6.91
CA PRO A 124 11.61 10.59 7.75
C PRO A 124 10.64 10.96 8.88
N SER A 125 9.36 11.19 8.56
CA SER A 125 8.34 11.60 9.53
C SER A 125 8.06 10.52 10.58
N MET A 126 8.08 9.24 10.18
CA MET A 126 7.95 8.12 11.11
C MET A 126 9.15 8.05 12.07
N ARG A 127 10.38 8.27 11.59
CA ARG A 127 11.59 8.29 12.44
C ARG A 127 11.66 9.50 13.36
N ALA A 128 11.19 10.66 12.92
CA ALA A 128 11.11 11.86 13.73
C ALA A 128 10.01 11.77 14.81
N GLY A 129 9.05 10.85 14.66
CA GLY A 129 7.88 10.75 15.53
C GLY A 129 6.79 11.78 15.22
N ASP A 130 6.91 12.48 14.09
CA ASP A 130 5.90 13.40 13.58
C ASP A 130 4.66 12.64 13.10
N ALA A 131 4.88 11.50 12.44
CA ALA A 131 3.86 10.52 12.10
C ALA A 131 3.97 9.28 13.00
N TRP A 132 2.82 8.71 13.38
CA TRP A 132 2.73 7.51 14.21
C TRP A 132 2.23 6.29 13.45
N MET A 133 1.57 6.52 12.31
CA MET A 133 1.07 5.45 11.47
C MET A 133 1.05 5.86 10.01
N THR A 134 1.28 4.89 9.12
CA THR A 134 1.27 5.11 7.68
C THR A 134 0.90 3.85 6.92
N MET A 135 0.40 4.03 5.70
CA MET A 135 0.50 3.01 4.65
C MET A 135 1.99 2.85 4.30
N CYS A 136 2.46 1.61 4.12
CA CYS A 136 3.89 1.35 4.00
C CYS A 136 4.16 0.17 3.06
N TRP A 137 5.09 0.31 2.12
CA TRP A 137 5.59 -0.82 1.35
C TRP A 137 6.37 -1.78 2.24
N THR A 138 6.23 -3.08 2.02
CA THR A 138 6.82 -4.12 2.87
C THR A 138 8.32 -3.95 3.11
N ASN A 139 9.08 -3.60 2.06
CA ASN A 139 10.52 -3.44 2.19
C ASN A 139 10.90 -2.22 3.03
N ASP A 140 10.13 -1.13 2.95
CA ASP A 140 10.32 0.05 3.79
C ASP A 140 9.88 -0.23 5.23
N GLY A 141 8.81 -0.99 5.41
CA GLY A 141 8.36 -1.43 6.73
C GLY A 141 9.41 -2.31 7.42
N ALA A 142 10.03 -3.23 6.69
CA ALA A 142 11.14 -4.05 7.20
C ALA A 142 12.37 -3.19 7.56
N GLN A 143 12.69 -2.17 6.76
CA GLN A 143 13.78 -1.24 7.06
C GLN A 143 13.47 -0.38 8.29
N LEU A 144 12.26 0.19 8.38
CA LEU A 144 11.79 0.93 9.54
C LEU A 144 11.89 0.07 10.80
N HIS A 145 11.34 -1.14 10.80
CA HIS A 145 11.37 -2.02 11.97
C HIS A 145 12.80 -2.42 12.39
N ARG A 146 13.72 -2.58 11.43
CA ARG A 146 15.13 -2.85 11.75
C ARG A 146 15.80 -1.65 12.43
N ASP A 147 15.51 -0.43 11.97
CA ASP A 147 16.16 0.79 12.44
C ASP A 147 15.51 1.35 13.73
N ILE A 148 14.17 1.24 13.83
CA ILE A 148 13.32 1.66 14.95
C ILE A 148 12.27 0.56 15.21
N PRO A 149 12.55 -0.42 16.10
CA PRO A 149 11.70 -1.60 16.25
C PRO A 149 10.31 -1.39 16.85
N GLU A 150 10.09 -0.26 17.53
CA GLU A 150 8.77 0.15 18.02
C GLU A 150 7.75 0.42 16.92
#